data_AF-A0A1C6C6Y0-F1
#
_entry.id   AF-A0A1C6C6Y0-F1
#
_cell.length_a   1.000
_cell.length_b   1.000
_cell.length_c   1.000
_cell.angle_alpha   90.00
_cell.angle_beta   90.00
_cell.angle_gamma   90.00
#
_symmetry.space_group_name_H-M   'P 1'
#
loop_
_entity.id
_entity.type
_entity.pdbx_description
1 polymer ?
#
loop_
_entity_poly.entity_id
_entity_poly.type
_entity_poly.pdbx_seq_one_letter_code
_entity_poly.pdbx_strand_id
1 'polypeptide(L)'
;MKLRIDLEKEYGIVLEGGGARGAYQIGVWKALREAGVKIRGVAGTSVGALNGALICMDDLEKAEEIWGTMTYSTVFRVDDPMIAKLKKFGVRSMKMTDAAAEFKRLFSDRGLDIAPLKKLLEETVDEERIRRSPRDFCAASFSVTDRKEEDFDVKEAPPGTMKDMMMASAYFPGFKQEKIGGKTYLDGGSVNNVPVDLLTDRGYKDIIVIRLYGIGVDRRKFMEIPADVTIHEIAPGRNLGGILEFDSARTKKNMKLGYFDGLRFLYGLCGRKYYLDMPYSEAYYFGRIMSELDLFKIWLKPYVKEDEFAKLTGYRVYTEKIFPFLAKKLRLCSEWDYRDLYGAVLELFAKKMQLEVYRVYTPDEIVGKIHELLSDKLTVG
;
A
#
# COMPACT_ATOMS: atom_id res chain seq x y z
N MET A 1 20.58 4.32 5.83
CA MET A 1 19.21 4.75 6.22
C MET A 1 19.16 5.00 7.72
N LYS A 2 18.48 6.05 8.18
CA LYS A 2 18.20 6.34 9.60
C LYS A 2 16.69 6.28 9.83
N LEU A 3 16.24 5.62 10.90
CA LEU A 3 14.81 5.54 11.24
C LEU A 3 14.23 6.92 11.59
N ARG A 4 12.96 7.11 11.26
CA ARG A 4 12.15 8.31 11.54
C ARG A 4 10.91 8.02 12.39
N ILE A 5 10.74 6.78 12.82
CA ILE A 5 9.76 6.34 13.81
C ILE A 5 10.46 6.11 15.15
N ASP A 6 9.76 6.32 16.26
CA ASP A 6 10.26 6.06 17.61
C ASP A 6 9.99 4.59 17.96
N LEU A 7 11.04 3.76 17.97
CA LEU A 7 10.89 2.33 18.28
C LEU A 7 10.60 2.05 19.76
N GLU A 8 10.74 3.02 20.67
CA GLU A 8 10.41 2.76 22.07
C GLU A 8 8.90 2.79 22.34
N LYS A 9 8.15 3.53 21.53
CA LYS A 9 6.68 3.57 21.54
C LYS A 9 6.04 2.26 21.10
N GLU A 10 4.80 2.07 21.54
CA GLU A 10 3.94 0.99 21.10
C GLU A 10 2.84 1.51 20.18
N TYR A 11 2.57 0.79 19.09
CA TYR A 11 1.76 1.28 17.97
C TYR A 11 0.48 0.48 17.78
N GLY A 12 -0.61 1.18 17.47
CA GLY A 12 -1.78 0.61 16.80
C GLY A 12 -1.55 0.51 15.28
N ILE A 13 -2.08 -0.52 14.64
CA ILE A 13 -2.17 -0.63 13.17
C ILE A 13 -3.63 -0.75 12.76
N VAL A 14 -4.03 0.07 11.78
CA VAL A 14 -5.37 0.05 11.18
C VAL A 14 -5.29 -0.38 9.72
N LEU A 15 -5.98 -1.46 9.39
CA LEU A 15 -5.92 -2.14 8.10
C LEU A 15 -7.19 -1.84 7.29
N GLU A 16 -7.08 -0.94 6.31
CA GLU A 16 -8.19 -0.57 5.43
C GLU A 16 -8.75 -1.78 4.65
N GLY A 17 -10.06 -1.87 4.45
CA GLY A 17 -10.70 -2.88 3.60
C GLY A 17 -10.49 -2.61 2.10
N GLY A 18 -10.25 -3.66 1.30
CA GLY A 18 -9.93 -3.51 -0.13
C GLY A 18 -9.77 -4.80 -0.95
N GLY A 19 -10.28 -5.94 -0.47
CA GLY A 19 -10.23 -7.22 -1.18
C GLY A 19 -8.81 -7.63 -1.62
N ALA A 20 -8.64 -8.01 -2.89
CA ALA A 20 -7.38 -8.48 -3.49
C ALA A 20 -6.17 -7.52 -3.32
N ARG A 21 -6.41 -6.26 -2.94
CA ARG A 21 -5.35 -5.29 -2.63
C ARG A 21 -4.63 -5.57 -1.31
N GLY A 22 -5.21 -6.38 -0.40
CA GLY A 22 -4.67 -6.68 0.93
C GLY A 22 -3.22 -7.21 0.94
N ALA A 23 -2.73 -7.78 -0.16
CA ALA A 23 -1.32 -8.07 -0.39
C ALA A 23 -0.37 -6.89 -0.06
N TYR A 24 -0.80 -5.63 -0.29
CA TYR A 24 -0.01 -4.44 0.06
C TYR A 24 0.24 -4.33 1.57
N GLN A 25 -0.75 -4.65 2.41
CA GLN A 25 -0.63 -4.59 3.88
C GLN A 25 0.41 -5.57 4.43
N ILE A 26 0.50 -6.78 3.86
CA ILE A 26 1.52 -7.77 4.27
C ILE A 26 2.92 -7.28 3.91
N GLY A 27 3.09 -6.62 2.75
CA GLY A 27 4.33 -5.94 2.40
C GLY A 27 4.72 -4.87 3.42
N VAL A 28 3.77 -3.98 3.78
CA VAL A 28 4.02 -2.93 4.78
C VAL A 28 4.34 -3.55 6.15
N TRP A 29 3.58 -4.54 6.60
CA TRP A 29 3.82 -5.24 7.86
C TRP A 29 5.21 -5.87 7.91
N LYS A 30 5.67 -6.50 6.83
CA LYS A 30 7.04 -7.02 6.71
C LYS A 30 8.10 -5.95 7.01
N ALA A 31 7.99 -4.76 6.40
CA ALA A 31 8.91 -3.66 6.66
C ALA A 31 8.85 -3.17 8.12
N LEU A 32 7.64 -3.05 8.70
CA LEU A 32 7.45 -2.65 10.10
C LEU A 32 8.02 -3.69 11.08
N ARG A 33 7.85 -4.99 10.80
CA ARG A 33 8.35 -6.11 11.61
C ARG A 33 9.88 -6.24 11.53
N GLU A 34 10.45 -6.13 10.33
CA GLU A 34 11.92 -6.12 10.13
C GLU A 34 12.60 -4.90 10.78
N ALA A 35 11.90 -3.76 10.86
CA ALA A 35 12.37 -2.57 11.58
C ALA A 35 12.11 -2.60 13.10
N GLY A 36 11.49 -3.64 13.65
CA GLY A 36 11.28 -3.79 15.09
C GLY A 36 10.15 -2.94 15.69
N VAL A 37 9.19 -2.47 14.89
CA VAL A 37 8.06 -1.65 15.39
C VAL A 37 7.17 -2.47 16.35
N LYS A 38 6.99 -1.97 17.57
CA LYS A 38 6.21 -2.62 18.65
C LYS A 38 4.70 -2.52 18.39
N ILE A 39 4.18 -3.35 17.48
CA ILE A 39 2.75 -3.43 17.17
C ILE A 39 1.99 -4.08 18.34
N ARG A 40 1.03 -3.35 18.90
CA ARG A 40 0.13 -3.76 19.99
C ARG A 40 -1.35 -3.71 19.59
N GLY A 41 -1.82 -2.62 19.00
CA GLY A 41 -3.20 -2.55 18.51
C GLY A 41 -3.30 -3.08 17.09
N VAL A 42 -4.31 -3.89 16.78
CA VAL A 42 -4.68 -4.26 15.41
C VAL A 42 -6.18 -4.06 15.23
N ALA A 43 -6.59 -3.18 14.32
CA ALA A 43 -7.97 -3.07 13.87
C ALA A 43 -8.03 -3.22 12.35
N GLY A 44 -9.09 -3.86 11.83
CA GLY A 44 -9.22 -4.04 10.39
C GLY A 44 -10.65 -4.27 9.92
N THR A 45 -10.87 -4.01 8.64
CA THR A 45 -12.15 -4.23 7.97
C THR A 45 -11.95 -5.13 6.77
N SER A 46 -12.84 -6.10 6.55
CA SER A 46 -12.78 -6.99 5.37
C SER A 46 -11.44 -7.72 5.31
N VAL A 47 -10.74 -7.68 4.18
CA VAL A 47 -9.36 -8.18 4.04
C VAL A 47 -8.39 -7.64 5.12
N GLY A 48 -8.64 -6.44 5.65
CA GLY A 48 -7.87 -5.89 6.76
C GLY A 48 -8.05 -6.68 8.06
N ALA A 49 -9.25 -7.19 8.35
CA ALA A 49 -9.46 -8.11 9.46
C ALA A 49 -8.75 -9.47 9.21
N LEU A 50 -8.81 -9.99 7.98
CA LEU A 50 -8.15 -11.26 7.63
C LEU A 50 -6.62 -11.17 7.75
N ASN A 51 -6.04 -10.06 7.27
CA ASN A 51 -4.63 -9.73 7.48
C ASN A 51 -4.31 -9.47 8.96
N GLY A 52 -5.22 -8.84 9.71
CA GLY A 52 -5.09 -8.59 11.13
C GLY A 52 -4.92 -9.87 11.95
N ALA A 53 -5.61 -10.95 11.59
CA ALA A 53 -5.43 -12.26 12.20
C ALA A 53 -3.99 -12.81 11.99
N LEU A 54 -3.44 -12.68 10.78
CA LEU A 54 -2.06 -13.07 10.47
C LEU A 54 -1.03 -12.23 11.27
N ILE A 55 -1.27 -10.91 11.41
CA ILE A 55 -0.46 -10.04 12.27
C ILE A 55 -0.55 -10.48 13.73
N CYS A 56 -1.75 -10.79 14.24
CA CYS A 56 -1.93 -11.21 15.63
C CYS A 56 -1.23 -12.54 15.92
N MET A 57 -1.24 -13.49 14.98
CA MET A 57 -0.47 -14.74 15.08
C MET A 57 1.06 -14.54 14.93
N ASP A 58 1.51 -13.38 14.45
CA ASP A 58 2.89 -13.10 14.03
C ASP A 58 3.39 -14.00 12.88
N ASP A 59 2.48 -14.52 12.04
CA ASP A 59 2.83 -15.47 10.97
C ASP A 59 3.04 -14.79 9.61
N LEU A 60 4.20 -14.15 9.46
CA LEU A 60 4.56 -13.45 8.24
C LEU A 60 4.83 -14.40 7.06
N GLU A 61 5.42 -15.57 7.33
CA GLU A 61 5.71 -16.57 6.29
C GLU A 61 4.41 -17.14 5.72
N LYS A 62 3.44 -17.47 6.58
CA LYS A 62 2.10 -17.90 6.12
C LYS A 62 1.37 -16.81 5.35
N ALA A 63 1.53 -15.54 5.74
CA ALA A 63 0.95 -14.41 5.01
C ALA A 63 1.56 -14.23 3.61
N GLU A 64 2.90 -14.32 3.47
CA GLU A 64 3.57 -14.25 2.18
C GLU A 64 3.30 -15.48 1.30
N GLU A 65 3.10 -16.68 1.88
CA GLU A 65 2.65 -17.88 1.15
C GLU A 65 1.24 -17.67 0.55
N ILE A 66 0.27 -17.32 1.40
CA ILE A 66 -1.14 -17.15 1.00
C ILE A 66 -1.26 -16.08 -0.08
N TRP A 67 -0.71 -14.88 0.15
CA TRP A 67 -0.75 -13.82 -0.86
C TRP A 67 0.14 -14.09 -2.06
N GLY A 68 1.20 -14.90 -1.91
CA GLY A 68 2.06 -15.36 -3.01
C GLY A 68 1.44 -16.44 -3.89
N THR A 69 0.39 -17.12 -3.45
CA THR A 69 -0.29 -18.19 -4.19
C THR A 69 -1.71 -17.83 -4.65
N MET A 70 -2.35 -16.85 -3.99
CA MET A 70 -3.71 -16.34 -4.26
C MET A 70 -4.11 -16.24 -5.74
N THR A 71 -5.20 -16.93 -6.10
CA THR A 71 -5.92 -16.84 -7.38
C THR A 71 -7.43 -16.65 -7.16
N TYR A 72 -8.26 -16.74 -8.21
CA TYR A 72 -9.72 -16.68 -8.01
C TYR A 72 -10.26 -17.94 -7.34
N SER A 73 -9.73 -19.13 -7.65
CA SER A 73 -10.17 -20.38 -7.01
C SER A 73 -9.84 -20.45 -5.51
N THR A 74 -8.86 -19.67 -5.04
CA THR A 74 -8.55 -19.50 -3.60
C THR A 74 -9.68 -18.81 -2.83
N VAL A 75 -10.49 -17.98 -3.49
CA VAL A 75 -11.53 -17.16 -2.85
C VAL A 75 -12.94 -17.61 -3.24
N PHE A 76 -13.15 -17.99 -4.51
CA PHE A 76 -14.44 -18.32 -5.10
C PHE A 76 -14.44 -19.72 -5.71
N ARG A 77 -15.58 -20.41 -5.73
CA ARG A 77 -15.73 -21.69 -6.44
C ARG A 77 -15.79 -21.50 -7.97
N VAL A 78 -14.66 -21.18 -8.59
CA VAL A 78 -14.51 -20.92 -10.04
C VAL A 78 -13.26 -21.59 -10.62
N ASP A 79 -13.23 -21.77 -11.95
CA ASP A 79 -12.08 -22.28 -12.70
C ASP A 79 -11.14 -21.14 -13.15
N ASP A 80 -9.92 -21.08 -12.61
CA ASP A 80 -8.95 -20.02 -12.95
C ASP A 80 -8.60 -19.96 -14.45
N PRO A 81 -8.36 -21.08 -15.17
CA PRO A 81 -8.19 -21.07 -16.64
C PRO A 81 -9.37 -20.46 -17.41
N MET A 82 -10.62 -20.70 -16.99
CA MET A 82 -11.81 -20.07 -17.58
C MET A 82 -11.82 -18.55 -17.31
N ILE A 83 -11.56 -18.11 -16.08
CA ILE A 83 -11.50 -16.68 -15.73
C ILE A 83 -10.36 -15.97 -16.51
N ALA A 84 -9.21 -16.62 -16.67
CA ALA A 84 -8.08 -16.10 -17.46
C ALA A 84 -8.44 -15.96 -18.95
N LYS A 85 -9.17 -16.93 -19.52
CA LYS A 85 -9.72 -16.83 -20.89
C LYS A 85 -10.73 -15.69 -21.00
N LEU A 86 -11.70 -15.60 -20.08
CA LEU A 86 -12.74 -14.56 -20.07
C LEU A 86 -12.13 -13.15 -20.06
N LYS A 87 -11.15 -12.89 -19.18
CA LYS A 87 -10.38 -11.63 -19.17
C LYS A 87 -9.66 -11.35 -20.48
N LYS A 88 -9.09 -12.36 -21.13
CA LYS A 88 -8.28 -12.22 -22.36
C LYS A 88 -9.13 -11.94 -23.60
N PHE A 89 -10.32 -12.55 -23.70
CA PHE A 89 -11.22 -12.40 -24.85
C PHE A 89 -12.23 -11.24 -24.68
N GLY A 90 -12.73 -11.01 -23.47
CA GLY A 90 -13.70 -9.95 -23.17
C GLY A 90 -13.19 -8.51 -23.41
N VAL A 91 -11.87 -8.33 -23.53
CA VAL A 91 -11.23 -7.04 -23.86
C VAL A 91 -11.05 -6.84 -25.38
N ARG A 92 -11.29 -7.85 -26.23
CA ARG A 92 -10.92 -7.79 -27.66
C ARG A 92 -11.87 -8.38 -28.70
N SER A 93 -12.82 -9.26 -28.36
CA SER A 93 -13.57 -9.98 -29.41
C SER A 93 -14.98 -10.47 -29.03
N MET A 94 -15.69 -9.80 -28.12
CA MET A 94 -17.07 -10.17 -27.76
C MET A 94 -18.00 -8.96 -27.83
N LYS A 95 -19.28 -9.16 -28.19
CA LYS A 95 -20.29 -8.13 -27.96
C LYS A 95 -20.53 -8.02 -26.46
N MET A 96 -20.80 -6.80 -26.01
CA MET A 96 -20.92 -6.48 -24.58
C MET A 96 -22.07 -7.23 -23.89
N THR A 97 -23.07 -7.68 -24.66
CA THR A 97 -24.16 -8.58 -24.24
C THR A 97 -23.69 -9.96 -23.81
N ASP A 98 -22.72 -10.54 -24.51
CA ASP A 98 -22.44 -11.97 -24.43
C ASP A 98 -21.46 -12.24 -23.28
N ALA A 99 -20.48 -11.35 -23.12
CA ALA A 99 -19.64 -11.28 -21.93
C ALA A 99 -20.47 -10.99 -20.66
N ALA A 100 -21.49 -10.13 -20.73
CA ALA A 100 -22.40 -9.89 -19.62
C ALA A 100 -23.29 -11.12 -19.30
N ALA A 101 -23.65 -11.93 -20.29
CA ALA A 101 -24.40 -13.18 -20.09
C ALA A 101 -23.55 -14.28 -19.42
N GLU A 102 -22.27 -14.44 -19.79
CA GLU A 102 -21.36 -15.34 -19.07
C GLU A 102 -21.05 -14.82 -17.66
N PHE A 103 -20.87 -13.51 -17.49
CA PHE A 103 -20.69 -12.90 -16.17
C PHE A 103 -21.93 -13.14 -15.29
N LYS A 104 -23.15 -12.95 -15.80
CA LYS A 104 -24.39 -13.28 -15.08
C LYS A 104 -24.58 -14.79 -14.82
N ARG A 105 -23.94 -15.68 -15.59
CA ARG A 105 -23.92 -17.13 -15.29
C ARG A 105 -22.97 -17.49 -14.17
N LEU A 106 -21.79 -16.87 -14.12
CA LEU A 106 -20.83 -17.01 -13.01
C LEU A 106 -21.38 -16.38 -11.71
N PHE A 107 -21.98 -15.20 -11.84
CA PHE A 107 -22.69 -14.49 -10.78
C PHE A 107 -24.17 -14.89 -10.77
N SER A 108 -24.44 -16.14 -10.39
CA SER A 108 -25.80 -16.67 -10.25
C SER A 108 -26.69 -15.74 -9.41
N ASP A 109 -28.02 -15.86 -9.53
CA ASP A 109 -28.99 -15.05 -8.76
C ASP A 109 -28.95 -15.29 -7.21
N ARG A 110 -27.93 -15.99 -6.70
CA ARG A 110 -27.61 -16.23 -5.29
C ARG A 110 -26.22 -15.72 -4.86
N GLY A 111 -25.50 -15.00 -5.74
CA GLY A 111 -24.17 -14.45 -5.49
C GLY A 111 -23.01 -15.41 -5.77
N LEU A 112 -21.77 -14.94 -5.53
CA LEU A 112 -20.53 -15.72 -5.65
C LEU A 112 -20.36 -16.68 -4.46
N ASP A 113 -20.12 -17.96 -4.72
CA ASP A 113 -19.81 -18.93 -3.66
C ASP A 113 -18.37 -18.78 -3.15
N ILE A 114 -18.24 -18.34 -1.90
CA ILE A 114 -16.97 -18.10 -1.18
C ILE A 114 -16.55 -19.27 -0.27
N ALA A 115 -17.07 -20.48 -0.47
CA ALA A 115 -16.63 -21.65 0.28
C ALA A 115 -15.09 -21.87 0.31
N PRO A 116 -14.31 -21.57 -0.76
CA PRO A 116 -12.85 -21.63 -0.67
C PRO A 116 -12.24 -20.62 0.32
N LEU A 117 -12.76 -19.40 0.40
CA LEU A 117 -12.35 -18.41 1.40
C LEU A 117 -12.67 -18.88 2.83
N LYS A 118 -13.84 -19.50 3.04
CA LYS A 118 -14.18 -20.10 4.35
C LYS A 118 -13.16 -21.18 4.75
N LYS A 119 -12.90 -22.13 3.83
CA LYS A 119 -11.89 -23.18 4.04
C LYS A 119 -10.49 -22.60 4.30
N LEU A 120 -10.09 -21.54 3.62
CA LEU A 120 -8.81 -20.87 3.86
C LEU A 120 -8.70 -20.33 5.29
N LEU A 121 -9.77 -19.74 5.85
CA LEU A 121 -9.79 -19.31 7.25
C LEU A 121 -9.84 -20.48 8.22
N GLU A 122 -10.56 -21.56 7.89
CA GLU A 122 -10.54 -22.82 8.65
C GLU A 122 -9.12 -23.38 8.78
N GLU A 123 -8.36 -23.42 7.69
CA GLU A 123 -6.98 -23.95 7.63
C GLU A 123 -5.89 -22.98 8.11
N THR A 124 -6.17 -21.67 8.18
CA THR A 124 -5.14 -20.63 8.51
C THR A 124 -5.27 -20.09 9.93
N VAL A 125 -6.49 -19.94 10.46
CA VAL A 125 -6.73 -19.19 11.71
C VAL A 125 -6.59 -20.09 12.93
N ASP A 126 -5.59 -19.83 13.76
CA ASP A 126 -5.37 -20.41 15.08
C ASP A 126 -5.91 -19.45 16.16
N GLU A 127 -7.04 -19.78 16.78
CA GLU A 127 -7.63 -18.95 17.82
C GLU A 127 -6.77 -18.87 19.09
N GLU A 128 -6.07 -19.93 19.47
CA GLU A 128 -5.24 -19.95 20.67
C GLU A 128 -4.03 -19.04 20.50
N ARG A 129 -3.41 -19.06 19.33
CA ARG A 129 -2.30 -18.17 18.97
C ARG A 129 -2.73 -16.70 18.88
N ILE A 130 -3.99 -16.43 18.49
CA ILE A 130 -4.56 -15.07 18.53
C ILE A 130 -4.87 -14.63 19.97
N ARG A 131 -5.52 -15.46 20.81
CA ARG A 131 -5.83 -15.12 22.22
C ARG A 131 -4.57 -14.83 23.03
N ARG A 132 -3.53 -15.65 22.84
CA ARG A 132 -2.23 -15.53 23.52
C ARG A 132 -1.35 -14.41 22.93
N SER A 133 -1.79 -13.74 21.86
CA SER A 133 -1.05 -12.62 21.29
C SER A 133 -1.01 -11.43 22.26
N PRO A 134 0.15 -10.79 22.46
CA PRO A 134 0.26 -9.58 23.28
C PRO A 134 -0.15 -8.33 22.47
N ARG A 135 -1.19 -8.50 21.64
CA ARG A 135 -1.79 -7.53 20.74
C ARG A 135 -3.30 -7.56 20.91
N ASP A 136 -3.96 -6.43 20.85
CA ASP A 136 -5.42 -6.34 20.79
C ASP A 136 -5.88 -6.49 19.34
N PHE A 137 -7.06 -7.09 19.13
CA PHE A 137 -7.53 -7.38 17.78
C PHE A 137 -9.01 -7.07 17.61
N CYS A 138 -9.30 -6.09 16.74
CA CYS A 138 -10.64 -5.60 16.45
C CYS A 138 -11.00 -5.84 14.97
N ALA A 139 -12.25 -6.21 14.68
CA ALA A 139 -12.75 -6.35 13.32
C ALA A 139 -14.10 -5.63 13.14
N ALA A 140 -14.18 -4.70 12.19
CA ALA A 140 -15.41 -3.95 11.91
C ALA A 140 -16.31 -4.71 10.91
N SER A 141 -17.62 -4.72 11.15
CA SER A 141 -18.66 -5.30 10.30
C SER A 141 -19.96 -4.49 10.40
N PHE A 142 -20.96 -4.81 9.58
CA PHE A 142 -22.30 -4.24 9.69
C PHE A 142 -23.34 -5.35 9.85
N SER A 143 -24.07 -5.36 10.97
CA SER A 143 -25.20 -6.28 11.17
C SER A 143 -26.42 -5.80 10.40
N VAL A 144 -26.77 -6.52 9.33
CA VAL A 144 -27.97 -6.27 8.52
C VAL A 144 -29.24 -6.63 9.29
N THR A 145 -29.15 -7.62 10.18
CA THR A 145 -30.26 -8.04 11.04
C THR A 145 -30.62 -6.98 12.07
N ASP A 146 -29.62 -6.39 12.73
CA ASP A 146 -29.83 -5.40 13.79
C ASP A 146 -29.79 -3.95 13.27
N ARG A 147 -29.38 -3.76 12.01
CA ARG A 147 -29.21 -2.46 11.30
C ARG A 147 -28.22 -1.50 11.98
N LYS A 148 -27.12 -2.04 12.52
CA LYS A 148 -26.06 -1.29 13.19
C LYS A 148 -24.68 -1.77 12.78
N GLU A 149 -23.68 -0.96 13.06
CA GLU A 149 -22.29 -1.37 13.08
C GLU A 149 -22.07 -2.47 14.14
N GLU A 150 -21.17 -3.40 13.85
CA GLU A 150 -20.82 -4.52 14.73
C GLU A 150 -19.30 -4.62 14.79
N ASP A 151 -18.74 -4.11 15.89
CA ASP A 151 -17.30 -4.06 16.11
C ASP A 151 -16.89 -5.20 17.02
N PHE A 152 -16.30 -6.23 16.42
CA PHE A 152 -15.88 -7.43 17.13
C PHE A 152 -14.55 -7.17 17.86
N ASP A 153 -14.52 -7.34 19.18
CA ASP A 153 -13.27 -7.70 19.86
C ASP A 153 -13.03 -9.19 19.62
N VAL A 154 -12.03 -9.49 18.78
CA VAL A 154 -11.81 -10.84 18.27
C VAL A 154 -11.18 -11.74 19.34
N LYS A 155 -10.54 -11.18 20.37
CA LYS A 155 -9.91 -11.97 21.46
C LYS A 155 -10.92 -12.39 22.52
N GLU A 156 -11.91 -11.55 22.80
CA GLU A 156 -13.03 -11.85 23.71
C GLU A 156 -14.15 -12.69 23.04
N ALA A 157 -14.00 -12.99 21.74
CA ALA A 157 -14.91 -13.87 21.01
C ALA A 157 -15.05 -15.26 21.67
N PRO A 158 -16.26 -15.86 21.76
CA PRO A 158 -16.42 -17.24 22.21
C PRO A 158 -15.53 -18.24 21.42
N PRO A 159 -15.01 -19.30 22.07
CA PRO A 159 -14.18 -20.31 21.40
C PRO A 159 -14.86 -20.91 20.15
N GLY A 160 -14.14 -20.90 19.03
CA GLY A 160 -14.60 -21.38 17.74
C GLY A 160 -15.34 -20.35 16.88
N THR A 161 -15.53 -19.11 17.34
CA THR A 161 -16.30 -18.07 16.61
C THR A 161 -15.45 -16.98 15.96
N MET A 162 -14.11 -16.95 16.13
CA MET A 162 -13.29 -15.89 15.53
C MET A 162 -13.35 -15.93 13.99
N LYS A 163 -13.39 -17.14 13.41
CA LYS A 163 -13.45 -17.35 11.96
C LYS A 163 -14.77 -16.82 11.38
N ASP A 164 -15.85 -16.94 12.15
CA ASP A 164 -17.16 -16.38 11.85
C ASP A 164 -17.15 -14.83 11.92
N MET A 165 -16.49 -14.22 12.90
CA MET A 165 -16.32 -12.76 12.97
C MET A 165 -15.50 -12.21 11.79
N MET A 166 -14.42 -12.90 11.40
CA MET A 166 -13.63 -12.57 10.21
C MET A 166 -14.46 -12.68 8.92
N MET A 167 -15.29 -13.72 8.80
CA MET A 167 -16.21 -13.90 7.67
C MET A 167 -17.31 -12.83 7.64
N ALA A 168 -17.85 -12.44 8.80
CA ALA A 168 -18.79 -11.33 8.92
C ALA A 168 -18.20 -9.99 8.47
N SER A 169 -16.94 -9.70 8.84
CA SER A 169 -16.21 -8.52 8.37
C SER A 169 -15.94 -8.54 6.86
N ALA A 170 -15.89 -9.72 6.22
CA ALA A 170 -15.51 -9.93 4.82
C ALA A 170 -16.66 -10.28 3.86
N TYR A 171 -17.93 -10.21 4.29
CA TYR A 171 -19.10 -10.44 3.41
C TYR A 171 -19.34 -9.27 2.44
N PHE A 172 -18.48 -9.15 1.42
CA PHE A 172 -18.56 -8.11 0.40
C PHE A 172 -19.86 -8.22 -0.44
N PRO A 173 -20.50 -7.10 -0.84
CA PRO A 173 -21.69 -7.11 -1.68
C PRO A 173 -21.56 -7.96 -2.95
N GLY A 174 -22.47 -8.91 -3.13
CA GLY A 174 -22.46 -9.88 -4.23
C GLY A 174 -21.87 -11.25 -3.89
N PHE A 175 -21.28 -11.42 -2.70
CA PHE A 175 -20.94 -12.75 -2.18
C PHE A 175 -22.21 -13.47 -1.66
N LYS A 176 -22.23 -14.81 -1.76
CA LYS A 176 -23.29 -15.65 -1.19
C LYS A 176 -23.19 -15.61 0.34
N GLN A 177 -24.11 -14.87 0.96
CA GLN A 177 -24.19 -14.74 2.42
C GLN A 177 -24.83 -15.96 3.08
N GLU A 178 -24.32 -16.32 4.26
CA GLU A 178 -24.91 -17.30 5.17
C GLU A 178 -25.01 -16.68 6.57
N LYS A 179 -25.98 -17.15 7.37
CA LYS A 179 -26.23 -16.61 8.70
C LYS A 179 -25.17 -17.06 9.70
N ILE A 180 -24.60 -16.11 10.42
CA ILE A 180 -23.60 -16.31 11.48
C ILE A 180 -24.26 -15.96 12.81
N GLY A 181 -24.29 -16.91 13.76
CA GLY A 181 -25.08 -16.76 15.00
C GLY A 181 -26.57 -16.46 14.77
N GLY A 182 -27.12 -16.88 13.61
CA GLY A 182 -28.49 -16.56 13.19
C GLY A 182 -28.69 -15.16 12.57
N LYS A 183 -27.70 -14.27 12.66
CA LYS A 183 -27.70 -12.92 12.06
C LYS A 183 -27.11 -12.91 10.64
N THR A 184 -27.44 -11.89 9.86
CA THR A 184 -26.86 -11.59 8.55
C THR A 184 -25.95 -10.37 8.67
N TYR A 185 -24.74 -10.46 8.12
CA TYR A 185 -23.72 -9.40 8.16
C TYR A 185 -23.30 -8.94 6.77
N LEU A 186 -22.76 -7.73 6.69
CA LEU A 186 -22.09 -7.17 5.53
C LEU A 186 -20.66 -6.73 5.88
N ASP A 187 -19.83 -6.64 4.84
CA ASP A 187 -18.51 -6.02 4.89
C ASP A 187 -18.58 -4.63 5.55
N GLY A 188 -17.80 -4.45 6.61
CA GLY A 188 -17.78 -3.22 7.42
C GLY A 188 -17.38 -1.99 6.62
N GLY A 189 -16.75 -2.14 5.45
CA GLY A 189 -16.32 -1.04 4.59
C GLY A 189 -17.48 -0.15 4.14
N SER A 190 -18.70 -0.69 4.16
CA SER A 190 -19.94 0.05 3.93
C SER A 190 -20.18 1.23 4.89
N VAL A 191 -19.61 1.20 6.11
CA VAL A 191 -19.78 2.26 7.13
C VAL A 191 -18.45 2.67 7.79
N ASN A 192 -17.54 1.73 8.01
CA ASN A 192 -16.23 1.95 8.61
C ASN A 192 -15.14 1.11 7.90
N ASN A 193 -14.60 1.62 6.79
CA ASN A 193 -13.52 0.97 6.04
C ASN A 193 -12.13 1.25 6.62
N VAL A 194 -12.00 2.19 7.56
CA VAL A 194 -10.73 2.61 8.17
C VAL A 194 -10.93 2.78 9.69
N PRO A 195 -11.01 1.65 10.44
CA PRO A 195 -11.47 1.62 11.83
C PRO A 195 -10.40 2.12 12.81
N VAL A 196 -10.22 3.44 12.86
CA VAL A 196 -9.33 4.12 13.82
C VAL A 196 -9.99 4.27 15.19
N ASP A 197 -11.31 4.51 15.21
CA ASP A 197 -12.15 4.52 16.40
C ASP A 197 -11.89 3.30 17.30
N LEU A 198 -11.84 2.10 16.71
CA LEU A 198 -11.63 0.86 17.46
C LEU A 198 -10.31 0.79 18.23
N LEU A 199 -9.31 1.62 17.88
CA LEU A 199 -8.05 1.74 18.61
C LEU A 199 -7.97 3.02 19.45
N THR A 200 -8.51 4.16 19.00
CA THR A 200 -8.54 5.38 19.85
C THR A 200 -9.38 5.17 21.11
N ASP A 201 -10.47 4.43 20.99
CA ASP A 201 -11.39 4.13 22.09
C ASP A 201 -10.79 3.10 23.08
N ARG A 202 -9.75 2.37 22.63
CA ARG A 202 -8.87 1.53 23.46
C ARG A 202 -7.63 2.28 23.97
N GLY A 203 -7.53 3.60 23.72
CA GLY A 203 -6.45 4.45 24.23
C GLY A 203 -5.15 4.46 23.43
N TYR A 204 -5.12 3.89 22.23
CA TYR A 204 -3.93 3.91 21.36
C TYR A 204 -3.62 5.31 20.86
N LYS A 205 -2.45 5.84 21.22
CA LYS A 205 -2.04 7.21 20.88
C LYS A 205 -1.27 7.30 19.56
N ASP A 206 -0.39 6.35 19.28
CA ASP A 206 0.36 6.33 18.02
C ASP A 206 -0.21 5.23 17.11
N ILE A 207 -0.83 5.62 16.00
CA ILE A 207 -1.57 4.70 15.11
C ILE A 207 -1.05 4.80 13.68
N ILE A 208 -0.72 3.66 13.07
CA ILE A 208 -0.30 3.53 11.67
C ILE A 208 -1.47 2.99 10.84
N VAL A 209 -2.05 3.84 9.99
CA VAL A 209 -3.12 3.47 9.06
C VAL A 209 -2.51 3.00 7.74
N ILE A 210 -2.77 1.76 7.34
CA ILE A 210 -2.27 1.16 6.09
C ILE A 210 -3.39 1.12 5.04
N ARG A 211 -3.28 2.02 4.05
CA ARG A 211 -4.33 2.26 3.05
C ARG A 211 -4.33 1.25 1.92
N LEU A 212 -5.52 0.99 1.39
CA LEU A 212 -5.79 0.29 0.13
C LEU A 212 -6.63 1.13 -0.85
N TYR A 213 -7.18 2.27 -0.39
CA TYR A 213 -8.18 3.09 -1.10
C TYR A 213 -9.34 2.25 -1.64
N GLY A 214 -9.95 1.45 -0.76
CA GLY A 214 -11.02 0.51 -1.09
C GLY A 214 -12.32 1.20 -1.48
N ILE A 215 -13.35 0.39 -1.75
CA ILE A 215 -14.72 0.90 -1.84
C ILE A 215 -15.29 0.90 -0.43
N GLY A 216 -15.46 2.07 0.16
CA GLY A 216 -15.99 2.21 1.51
C GLY A 216 -15.87 3.60 2.12
N VAL A 217 -16.29 3.73 3.37
CA VAL A 217 -16.30 4.99 4.13
C VAL A 217 -15.03 5.14 4.96
N ASP A 218 -14.32 6.24 4.78
CA ASP A 218 -13.14 6.63 5.57
C ASP A 218 -13.60 7.39 6.82
N ARG A 219 -14.00 6.63 7.87
CA ARG A 219 -14.62 7.08 9.13
C ARG A 219 -13.95 8.30 9.75
N ARG A 220 -12.62 8.38 9.69
CA ARG A 220 -11.77 9.50 10.12
C ARG A 220 -12.18 10.88 9.58
N LYS A 221 -12.92 10.95 8.46
CA LYS A 221 -13.42 12.19 7.87
C LYS A 221 -14.69 12.73 8.53
N PHE A 222 -15.27 11.95 9.45
CA PHE A 222 -16.58 12.18 10.07
C PHE A 222 -16.57 11.97 11.59
N MET A 223 -15.38 11.80 12.19
CA MET A 223 -15.15 11.70 13.63
C MET A 223 -14.10 12.73 14.05
N GLU A 224 -14.13 13.15 15.32
CA GLU A 224 -13.03 13.89 15.92
C GLU A 224 -11.95 12.90 16.37
N ILE A 225 -10.70 13.15 15.99
CA ILE A 225 -9.54 12.38 16.45
C ILE A 225 -8.98 13.09 17.69
N PRO A 226 -8.77 12.41 18.83
CA PRO A 226 -8.27 13.06 20.05
C PRO A 226 -6.94 13.78 19.82
N ALA A 227 -6.77 14.94 20.45
CA ALA A 227 -5.64 15.85 20.18
C ALA A 227 -4.25 15.29 20.59
N ASP A 228 -4.21 14.21 21.37
CA ASP A 228 -3.00 13.48 21.75
C ASP A 228 -2.77 12.19 20.92
N VAL A 229 -3.63 11.91 19.93
CA VAL A 229 -3.48 10.80 18.98
C VAL A 229 -2.71 11.25 17.73
N THR A 230 -1.57 10.61 17.48
CA THR A 230 -0.77 10.77 16.27
C THR A 230 -1.15 9.72 15.22
N ILE A 231 -1.77 10.15 14.12
CA ILE A 231 -2.05 9.29 12.97
C ILE A 231 -0.89 9.37 11.96
N HIS A 232 -0.22 8.24 11.76
CA HIS A 232 0.64 8.00 10.61
C HIS A 232 -0.17 7.32 9.49
N GLU A 233 0.05 7.68 8.23
CA GLU A 233 -0.59 7.01 7.08
C GLU A 233 0.47 6.44 6.12
N ILE A 234 0.37 5.14 5.82
CA ILE A 234 1.17 4.45 4.80
C ILE A 234 0.23 4.10 3.66
N ALA A 235 0.40 4.79 2.52
CA ALA A 235 -0.51 4.70 1.38
C ALA A 235 0.20 4.35 0.07
N PRO A 236 -0.44 3.54 -0.80
CA PRO A 236 0.20 3.02 -2.01
C PRO A 236 0.44 4.13 -3.02
N GLY A 237 1.71 4.37 -3.38
CA GLY A 237 2.07 5.38 -4.38
C GLY A 237 1.65 5.04 -5.83
N ARG A 238 0.91 3.93 -6.03
CA ARG A 238 0.55 3.35 -7.34
C ARG A 238 -0.77 2.59 -7.27
N ASN A 239 -1.40 2.37 -8.43
CA ASN A 239 -2.61 1.57 -8.54
C ASN A 239 -2.34 0.08 -8.23
N LEU A 240 -2.99 -0.44 -7.17
CA LEU A 240 -2.90 -1.83 -6.69
C LEU A 240 -3.73 -2.84 -7.52
N GLY A 241 -4.51 -2.38 -8.50
CA GLY A 241 -5.44 -3.21 -9.28
C GLY A 241 -6.89 -3.14 -8.79
N GLY A 242 -7.74 -3.99 -9.35
CA GLY A 242 -9.13 -4.15 -8.92
C GLY A 242 -9.26 -4.79 -7.53
N ILE A 243 -10.30 -4.42 -6.77
CA ILE A 243 -10.57 -5.04 -5.46
C ILE A 243 -10.91 -6.54 -5.54
N LEU A 244 -11.31 -7.03 -6.71
CA LEU A 244 -11.50 -8.45 -7.02
C LEU A 244 -10.48 -8.95 -8.07
N GLU A 245 -9.26 -8.39 -8.09
CA GLU A 245 -8.16 -8.79 -8.99
C GLU A 245 -7.22 -9.81 -8.34
N PHE A 246 -7.73 -11.00 -8.03
CA PHE A 246 -6.98 -12.11 -7.43
C PHE A 246 -6.05 -12.77 -8.47
N ASP A 247 -4.89 -12.15 -8.69
CA ASP A 247 -3.83 -12.60 -9.60
C ASP A 247 -2.50 -12.66 -8.84
N SER A 248 -1.85 -13.82 -8.79
CA SER A 248 -0.66 -14.03 -7.96
C SER A 248 0.57 -13.23 -8.42
N ALA A 249 0.59 -12.75 -9.68
CA ALA A 249 1.63 -11.84 -10.17
C ALA A 249 1.32 -10.38 -9.83
N ARG A 250 0.05 -10.00 -9.63
CA ARG A 250 -0.40 -8.72 -9.06
C ARG A 250 -0.11 -8.68 -7.56
N THR A 251 -0.53 -9.68 -6.80
CA THR A 251 -0.35 -9.71 -5.33
C THR A 251 1.12 -9.66 -4.94
N LYS A 252 2.01 -10.40 -5.61
CA LYS A 252 3.47 -10.31 -5.42
C LYS A 252 4.02 -8.90 -5.68
N LYS A 253 3.52 -8.20 -6.71
CA LYS A 253 3.89 -6.81 -6.99
C LYS A 253 3.34 -5.84 -5.94
N ASN A 254 2.15 -6.11 -5.40
CA ASN A 254 1.56 -5.32 -4.31
C ASN A 254 2.31 -5.53 -2.99
N MET A 255 2.73 -6.76 -2.66
CA MET A 255 3.63 -7.05 -1.52
C MET A 255 4.97 -6.32 -1.67
N LYS A 256 5.66 -6.43 -2.83
CA LYS A 256 6.93 -5.72 -3.03
C LYS A 256 6.74 -4.19 -3.01
N LEU A 257 5.60 -3.66 -3.47
CA LEU A 257 5.27 -2.23 -3.34
C LEU A 257 5.04 -1.82 -1.88
N GLY A 258 4.24 -2.59 -1.13
CA GLY A 258 3.96 -2.32 0.28
C GLY A 258 5.21 -2.34 1.15
N TYR A 259 6.11 -3.30 0.90
CA TYR A 259 7.40 -3.36 1.58
C TYR A 259 8.22 -2.09 1.34
N PHE A 260 8.38 -1.66 0.09
CA PHE A 260 9.17 -0.46 -0.21
C PHE A 260 8.48 0.86 0.18
N ASP A 261 7.15 0.97 0.13
CA ASP A 261 6.42 2.13 0.67
C ASP A 261 6.45 2.15 2.21
N GLY A 262 6.52 0.98 2.87
CA GLY A 262 6.82 0.84 4.30
C GLY A 262 8.24 1.30 4.66
N LEU A 263 9.26 0.89 3.89
CA LEU A 263 10.62 1.43 4.01
C LEU A 263 10.65 2.96 3.78
N ARG A 264 9.86 3.47 2.83
CA ARG A 264 9.75 4.92 2.57
C ARG A 264 9.29 5.67 3.82
N PHE A 265 8.25 5.16 4.48
CA PHE A 265 7.76 5.70 5.74
C PHE A 265 8.81 5.61 6.87
N LEU A 266 9.33 4.41 7.13
CA LEU A 266 10.26 4.12 8.23
C LEU A 266 11.54 4.96 8.20
N TYR A 267 12.09 5.22 7.01
CA TYR A 267 13.38 5.89 6.85
C TYR A 267 13.27 7.30 6.22
N GLY A 268 12.07 7.71 5.80
CA GLY A 268 11.81 9.00 5.11
C GLY A 268 12.52 9.12 3.76
N LEU A 269 12.46 8.05 2.97
CA LEU A 269 13.10 7.95 1.65
C LEU A 269 12.43 8.91 0.65
N CYS A 270 13.24 9.55 -0.19
CA CYS A 270 12.74 10.46 -1.24
C CYS A 270 12.33 9.70 -2.51
N GLY A 271 11.64 10.42 -3.40
CA GLY A 271 11.20 9.92 -4.70
C GLY A 271 9.78 9.35 -4.70
N ARG A 272 9.17 9.32 -5.89
CA ARG A 272 7.79 8.89 -6.17
C ARG A 272 7.76 7.46 -6.70
N LYS A 273 8.59 7.16 -7.70
CA LYS A 273 8.75 5.84 -8.30
C LYS A 273 9.93 5.08 -7.66
N TYR A 274 11.03 5.75 -7.39
CA TYR A 274 12.20 5.16 -6.74
C TYR A 274 12.21 5.50 -5.24
N TYR A 275 13.18 4.92 -4.54
CA TYR A 275 13.33 5.00 -3.10
C TYR A 275 14.76 5.46 -2.79
N LEU A 276 14.91 6.73 -2.41
CA LEU A 276 16.20 7.39 -2.29
C LEU A 276 16.54 7.64 -0.81
N ASP A 277 17.63 7.04 -0.32
CA ASP A 277 18.15 7.35 1.02
C ASP A 277 18.88 8.70 0.96
N MET A 278 18.15 9.75 1.31
CA MET A 278 18.61 11.13 1.28
C MET A 278 18.55 11.73 2.69
N PRO A 279 19.50 11.37 3.59
CA PRO A 279 19.39 11.66 5.03
C PRO A 279 19.78 13.10 5.41
N TYR A 280 20.47 13.83 4.54
CA TYR A 280 21.02 15.15 4.83
C TYR A 280 20.00 16.29 4.66
N SER A 281 20.37 17.50 5.09
CA SER A 281 19.52 18.70 5.05
C SER A 281 19.35 19.27 3.65
N GLU A 282 18.35 20.15 3.48
CA GLU A 282 18.17 20.95 2.26
C GLU A 282 19.48 21.64 1.85
N ALA A 283 20.15 22.33 2.78
CA ALA A 283 21.38 23.07 2.50
C ALA A 283 22.52 22.18 1.95
N TYR A 284 22.60 20.91 2.38
CA TYR A 284 23.53 19.93 1.80
C TYR A 284 23.15 19.62 0.35
N TYR A 285 21.87 19.37 0.06
CA TYR A 285 21.43 19.06 -1.30
C TYR A 285 21.44 20.26 -2.24
N PHE A 286 21.22 21.47 -1.73
CA PHE A 286 21.52 22.71 -2.45
C PHE A 286 23.01 22.77 -2.82
N GLY A 287 23.91 22.68 -1.85
CA GLY A 287 25.36 22.66 -2.10
C GLY A 287 25.77 21.59 -3.12
N ARG A 288 25.14 20.41 -3.05
CA ARG A 288 25.37 19.30 -3.97
C ARG A 288 24.88 19.57 -5.40
N ILE A 289 23.69 20.16 -5.59
CA ILE A 289 23.25 20.65 -6.91
C ILE A 289 24.26 21.67 -7.45
N MET A 290 24.76 22.57 -6.61
CA MET A 290 25.68 23.64 -7.00
C MET A 290 27.08 23.11 -7.38
N SER A 291 27.58 22.06 -6.73
CA SER A 291 28.83 21.37 -7.11
C SER A 291 28.68 20.47 -8.33
N GLU A 292 27.53 19.80 -8.47
CA GLU A 292 27.23 18.91 -9.61
C GLU A 292 26.66 19.67 -10.82
N LEU A 293 26.81 21.01 -10.90
CA LEU A 293 26.16 21.84 -11.92
C LEU A 293 26.47 21.43 -13.37
N ASP A 294 27.68 20.98 -13.68
CA ASP A 294 28.02 20.55 -15.05
C ASP A 294 27.37 19.21 -15.42
N LEU A 295 27.20 18.30 -14.45
CA LEU A 295 26.28 17.16 -14.59
C LEU A 295 24.86 17.71 -14.86
N PHE A 296 24.39 18.63 -14.00
CA PHE A 296 23.08 19.29 -14.04
C PHE A 296 22.77 20.03 -15.36
N LYS A 297 23.78 20.49 -16.11
CA LYS A 297 23.59 21.11 -17.44
C LYS A 297 23.17 20.10 -18.52
N ILE A 298 23.69 18.88 -18.46
CA ILE A 298 23.29 17.76 -19.36
C ILE A 298 21.80 17.43 -19.18
N TRP A 299 21.23 17.73 -18.00
CA TRP A 299 19.81 17.53 -17.67
C TRP A 299 18.88 18.61 -18.18
N LEU A 300 19.40 19.83 -18.32
CA LEU A 300 18.62 20.99 -18.74
C LEU A 300 18.49 21.07 -20.27
N LYS A 301 19.42 20.49 -21.03
CA LYS A 301 19.43 20.54 -22.51
C LYS A 301 18.12 20.10 -23.21
N PRO A 302 17.35 19.10 -22.72
CA PRO A 302 16.03 18.77 -23.29
C PRO A 302 14.88 19.72 -22.91
N TYR A 303 15.13 20.72 -22.05
CA TYR A 303 14.10 21.55 -21.43
C TYR A 303 14.34 23.07 -21.55
N VAL A 304 15.55 23.50 -21.95
CA VAL A 304 15.92 24.92 -22.17
C VAL A 304 16.61 25.05 -23.53
N LYS A 305 16.33 26.13 -24.28
CA LYS A 305 16.97 26.39 -25.57
C LYS A 305 18.44 26.75 -25.40
N GLU A 306 19.30 26.23 -26.27
CA GLU A 306 20.76 26.37 -26.17
C GLU A 306 21.23 27.84 -26.22
N ASP A 307 20.57 28.64 -27.05
CA ASP A 307 20.74 30.08 -27.24
C ASP A 307 20.13 30.97 -26.13
N GLU A 308 19.26 30.43 -25.28
CA GLU A 308 18.91 31.02 -23.98
C GLU A 308 19.90 30.57 -22.89
N PHE A 309 20.31 29.30 -22.95
CA PHE A 309 21.16 28.63 -21.95
C PHE A 309 22.57 29.23 -21.85
N ALA A 310 23.18 29.58 -22.98
CA ALA A 310 24.49 30.22 -23.04
C ALA A 310 24.56 31.60 -22.36
N LYS A 311 23.40 32.23 -22.06
CA LYS A 311 23.29 33.54 -21.40
C LYS A 311 23.08 33.42 -19.87
N LEU A 312 23.04 32.21 -19.33
CA LEU A 312 22.76 31.93 -17.92
C LEU A 312 24.05 31.90 -17.06
N THR A 313 24.66 33.07 -16.88
CA THR A 313 25.88 33.21 -16.06
C THR A 313 25.57 33.50 -14.58
N GLY A 314 26.43 32.97 -13.69
CA GLY A 314 26.32 33.15 -12.23
C GLY A 314 25.24 32.30 -11.55
N TYR A 315 25.34 32.14 -10.23
CA TYR A 315 24.45 31.23 -9.48
C TYR A 315 23.00 31.72 -9.34
N ARG A 316 22.79 33.05 -9.28
CA ARG A 316 21.47 33.68 -9.09
C ARG A 316 20.43 33.23 -10.12
N VAL A 317 20.85 33.01 -11.38
CA VAL A 317 19.92 32.60 -12.44
C VAL A 317 19.40 31.17 -12.25
N TYR A 318 20.18 30.31 -11.57
CA TYR A 318 19.75 28.95 -11.26
C TYR A 318 18.67 28.96 -10.18
N THR A 319 18.88 29.67 -9.07
CA THR A 319 17.92 29.77 -7.96
C THR A 319 16.65 30.53 -8.31
N GLU A 320 16.74 31.65 -9.03
CA GLU A 320 15.56 32.47 -9.33
C GLU A 320 14.73 31.98 -10.53
N LYS A 321 15.31 31.21 -11.46
CA LYS A 321 14.64 30.83 -12.72
C LYS A 321 14.65 29.33 -12.99
N ILE A 322 15.82 28.70 -13.00
CA ILE A 322 15.98 27.33 -13.50
C ILE A 322 15.44 26.28 -12.53
N PHE A 323 15.73 26.41 -11.24
CA PHE A 323 15.24 25.49 -10.22
C PHE A 323 13.71 25.57 -10.05
N PRO A 324 13.06 26.76 -9.95
CA PRO A 324 11.60 26.88 -9.98
C PRO A 324 10.96 26.34 -11.27
N PHE A 325 11.57 26.57 -12.43
CA PHE A 325 11.11 26.01 -13.71
C PHE A 325 11.16 24.48 -13.72
N LEU A 326 12.26 23.87 -13.26
CA LEU A 326 12.39 22.42 -13.14
C LEU A 326 11.40 21.84 -12.13
N ALA A 327 11.25 22.44 -10.94
CA ALA A 327 10.29 22.01 -9.93
C ALA A 327 8.87 21.93 -10.53
N LYS A 328 8.45 22.97 -11.26
CA LYS A 328 7.18 22.99 -12.00
C LYS A 328 7.10 21.94 -13.11
N LYS A 329 8.19 21.71 -13.85
CA LYS A 329 8.27 20.73 -14.95
C LYS A 329 8.22 19.28 -14.45
N LEU A 330 8.86 19.00 -13.33
CA LEU A 330 8.87 17.71 -12.60
C LEU A 330 7.60 17.50 -11.77
N ARG A 331 6.72 18.52 -11.68
CA ARG A 331 5.47 18.53 -10.92
C ARG A 331 5.67 18.32 -9.43
N LEU A 332 6.67 18.98 -8.84
CA LEU A 332 6.83 19.04 -7.39
C LEU A 332 5.63 19.75 -6.73
N CYS A 333 5.50 19.62 -5.42
CA CYS A 333 4.53 20.39 -4.64
C CYS A 333 4.87 21.88 -4.66
N SER A 334 3.97 22.75 -4.22
CA SER A 334 4.23 24.20 -4.12
C SER A 334 5.36 24.53 -3.14
N GLU A 335 5.46 23.77 -2.05
CA GLU A 335 6.40 23.94 -0.94
C GLU A 335 7.60 22.98 -1.08
N TRP A 336 8.16 22.89 -2.29
CA TRP A 336 9.31 22.04 -2.59
C TRP A 336 10.62 22.65 -2.06
N ASP A 337 11.55 21.81 -1.60
CA ASP A 337 12.88 22.19 -1.15
C ASP A 337 13.99 21.70 -2.12
N TYR A 338 15.24 22.09 -1.91
CA TYR A 338 16.34 21.61 -2.75
C TYR A 338 16.62 20.09 -2.64
N ARG A 339 16.16 19.42 -1.57
CA ARG A 339 16.26 17.95 -1.40
C ARG A 339 15.25 17.24 -2.31
N ASP A 340 14.02 17.72 -2.38
CA ASP A 340 12.98 17.26 -3.31
C ASP A 340 13.37 17.49 -4.78
N LEU A 341 13.89 18.67 -5.11
CA LEU A 341 14.34 18.96 -6.47
C LEU A 341 15.48 18.03 -6.91
N TYR A 342 16.49 17.85 -6.06
CA TYR A 342 17.59 16.94 -6.35
C TYR A 342 17.12 15.48 -6.47
N GLY A 343 16.25 15.03 -5.54
CA GLY A 343 15.68 13.68 -5.56
C GLY A 343 14.86 13.40 -6.83
N ALA A 344 14.02 14.35 -7.28
CA ALA A 344 13.24 14.20 -8.50
C ALA A 344 14.09 14.25 -9.79
N VAL A 345 15.25 14.91 -9.75
CA VAL A 345 16.26 14.84 -10.82
C VAL A 345 16.92 13.45 -10.83
N LEU A 346 17.36 12.92 -9.68
CA LEU A 346 17.93 11.57 -9.56
C LEU A 346 16.96 10.46 -10.02
N GLU A 347 15.67 10.58 -9.70
CA GLU A 347 14.61 9.67 -10.20
C GLU A 347 14.57 9.60 -11.74
N LEU A 348 14.93 10.68 -12.43
CA LEU A 348 14.96 10.73 -13.88
C LEU A 348 16.11 9.87 -14.46
N PHE A 349 17.17 9.55 -13.70
CA PHE A 349 18.24 8.61 -14.11
C PHE A 349 17.99 7.21 -13.65
N ALA A 350 17.44 7.04 -12.46
CA ALA A 350 16.85 5.75 -12.12
C ALA A 350 15.85 5.31 -13.21
N LYS A 351 15.08 6.25 -13.80
CA LYS A 351 14.26 6.01 -14.99
C LYS A 351 15.04 5.87 -16.31
N LYS A 352 15.92 6.82 -16.71
CA LYS A 352 16.63 6.78 -18.01
C LYS A 352 17.60 5.59 -18.12
N MET A 353 18.30 5.26 -17.04
CA MET A 353 19.23 4.13 -16.95
C MET A 353 18.50 2.79 -16.67
N GLN A 354 17.16 2.81 -16.60
CA GLN A 354 16.30 1.65 -16.37
C GLN A 354 16.65 0.85 -15.08
N LEU A 355 17.08 1.55 -14.03
CA LEU A 355 17.40 0.95 -12.73
C LEU A 355 16.18 0.24 -12.12
N GLU A 356 16.44 -0.76 -11.27
CA GLU A 356 15.37 -1.49 -10.58
C GLU A 356 14.54 -0.53 -9.71
N VAL A 357 13.22 -0.65 -9.82
CA VAL A 357 12.27 0.22 -9.11
C VAL A 357 12.18 -0.11 -7.62
N TYR A 358 12.51 -1.34 -7.23
CA TYR A 358 12.37 -1.86 -5.88
C TYR A 358 13.74 -2.20 -5.28
N ARG A 359 14.58 -1.16 -5.20
CA ARG A 359 15.85 -1.08 -4.48
C ARG A 359 15.93 0.32 -3.87
N VAL A 360 16.54 0.43 -2.69
CA VAL A 360 16.92 1.72 -2.12
C VAL A 360 18.26 2.15 -2.74
N TYR A 361 18.37 3.41 -3.13
CA TYR A 361 19.59 3.99 -3.69
C TYR A 361 20.02 5.22 -2.87
N THR A 362 21.31 5.36 -2.66
CA THR A 362 21.94 6.64 -2.33
C THR A 362 22.04 7.53 -3.59
N PRO A 363 22.15 8.86 -3.44
CA PRO A 363 22.55 9.75 -4.53
C PRO A 363 23.86 9.33 -5.20
N ASP A 364 24.85 8.90 -4.41
CA ASP A 364 26.20 8.58 -4.87
C ASP A 364 26.22 7.36 -5.79
N GLU A 365 25.40 6.34 -5.52
CA GLU A 365 25.18 5.22 -6.45
C GLU A 365 24.59 5.69 -7.79
N ILE A 366 23.68 6.67 -7.79
CA ILE A 366 23.07 7.15 -9.04
C ILE A 366 24.04 8.05 -9.80
N VAL A 367 24.74 8.97 -9.12
CA VAL A 367 25.75 9.88 -9.70
C VAL A 367 26.93 9.10 -10.27
N GLY A 368 27.46 8.10 -9.55
CA GLY A 368 28.51 7.22 -10.07
C GLY A 368 28.13 6.53 -11.38
N LYS A 369 26.90 6.02 -11.49
CA LYS A 369 26.39 5.40 -12.73
C LYS A 369 26.17 6.38 -13.88
N ILE A 370 25.94 7.65 -13.60
CA ILE A 370 25.90 8.69 -14.63
C ILE A 370 27.33 8.96 -15.14
N HIS A 371 28.34 8.97 -14.27
CA HIS A 371 29.74 9.12 -14.66
C HIS A 371 30.28 7.92 -15.46
N GLU A 372 29.94 6.68 -15.09
CA GLU A 372 30.20 5.48 -15.90
C GLU A 372 29.70 5.70 -17.35
N LEU A 373 28.40 5.95 -17.52
CA LEU A 373 27.73 6.10 -18.81
C LEU A 373 28.11 7.35 -19.63
N LEU A 374 28.81 8.31 -19.03
CA LEU A 374 29.40 9.46 -19.73
C LEU A 374 30.84 9.19 -20.15
N SER A 375 31.61 8.46 -19.33
CA SER A 375 32.98 8.06 -19.65
C SER A 375 33.01 7.09 -20.84
N ASP A 376 32.12 6.08 -20.84
CA ASP A 376 31.94 5.11 -21.92
C ASP A 376 31.52 5.72 -23.27
N LYS A 377 31.09 6.99 -23.27
CA LYS A 377 30.75 7.75 -24.50
C LYS A 377 31.86 8.65 -24.99
N LEU A 378 32.90 8.86 -24.19
CA LEU A 378 34.10 9.63 -24.54
C LEU A 378 35.23 8.72 -25.03
N THR A 379 35.14 7.41 -24.80
CA THR A 379 36.10 6.38 -25.26
C THR A 379 35.69 5.68 -26.57
N VAL A 380 34.51 6.00 -27.12
CA VAL A 380 33.94 5.41 -28.35
C VAL A 380 33.53 6.51 -29.35
N GLY A 381 34.27 7.62 -29.36
CA GLY A 381 34.08 8.79 -30.23
C GLY A 381 35.26 9.05 -31.15
#